data_AF-A0A2G9Z1W2-F1
#
_entry.id   AF-A0A2G9Z1W2-F1
#
_cell.length_a   1.000
_cell.length_b   1.000
_cell.length_c   1.000
_cell.angle_alpha   90.00
_cell.angle_beta   90.00
_cell.angle_gamma   90.00
#
_symmetry.space_group_name_H-M   'P 1'
#
loop_
_entity.id
_entity.type
_entity.pdbx_description
1 polymer ?
#
loop_
_entity_poly.entity_id
_entity_poly.type
_entity_poly.pdbx_seq_one_letter_code
_entity_poly.pdbx_strand_id
1 'polypeptide(L)'
;MKIPKIQRNLIIGIVFILFFISGTALWLAAKNRNSGKLRICPDSWIDNQMPTIKNLDYKQTISNQYFILNEKRRELSEFDLDWVKKNCNVEPQIVD
;
A
#
# COMPACT_ATOMS: atom_id res chain seq x y z
N MET A 1 32.50 -35.77 25.80
CA MET A 1 33.27 -35.08 24.75
C MET A 1 33.26 -33.58 25.06
N LYS A 2 34.38 -32.98 25.50
CA LYS A 2 34.46 -31.56 25.85
C LYS A 2 34.71 -30.76 24.58
N ILE A 3 33.70 -30.01 24.12
CA ILE A 3 33.84 -29.10 22.98
C ILE A 3 34.69 -27.91 23.44
N PRO A 4 35.77 -27.55 22.70
CA PRO A 4 36.63 -26.43 23.09
C PRO A 4 35.86 -25.10 23.06
N LYS A 5 36.16 -24.19 24.02
CA LYS A 5 35.41 -22.93 24.22
C LYS A 5 35.31 -22.08 22.95
N ILE A 6 36.32 -22.10 22.08
CA ILE A 6 36.32 -21.40 20.78
C ILE A 6 35.23 -21.93 19.84
N GLN A 7 35.10 -23.26 19.73
CA GLN A 7 34.11 -23.90 18.86
C GLN A 7 32.69 -23.63 19.38
N ARG A 8 32.50 -23.58 20.70
CA ARG A 8 31.22 -23.25 21.31
C ARG A 8 30.76 -21.81 21.00
N ASN A 9 31.66 -20.83 21.08
CA ASN A 9 31.32 -19.44 20.78
C ASN A 9 31.03 -19.23 19.28
N LEU A 10 31.73 -19.97 18.40
CA LEU A 10 31.49 -19.95 16.96
C LEU A 10 30.09 -20.50 16.61
N ILE A 11 29.70 -21.62 17.22
CA ILE A 11 28.37 -22.23 17.01
C ILE A 11 27.25 -21.28 17.48
N ILE A 12 27.43 -20.62 18.64
CA ILE A 12 26.46 -19.65 19.15
C ILE A 12 26.30 -18.49 18.16
N GLY A 13 27.41 -17.94 17.64
CA GLY A 13 27.36 -16.87 16.63
C GLY A 13 26.61 -17.26 15.37
N ILE A 14 26.85 -18.46 14.83
CA ILE A 14 26.16 -18.97 13.63
C ILE A 14 24.65 -19.13 13.88
N VAL A 15 24.25 -19.66 15.04
CA VAL A 15 22.83 -19.82 15.41
C VAL A 15 22.13 -18.46 15.49
N PHE A 16 22.78 -17.45 16.10
CA PHE A 16 22.22 -16.09 16.15
C PHE A 16 22.06 -15.49 14.76
N ILE A 17 23.06 -15.64 13.88
CA ILE A 17 22.99 -15.13 12.50
C ILE A 17 21.84 -15.81 11.72
N LEU A 18 21.70 -17.13 11.82
CA LEU A 18 20.60 -17.86 11.16
C LEU A 18 19.21 -17.47 11.68
N PHE A 19 19.10 -17.12 12.97
CA PHE A 19 17.86 -16.64 13.56
C PHE A 19 17.48 -15.24 13.06
N PHE A 20 18.46 -14.34 12.91
CA PHE A 20 18.23 -13.01 12.35
C PHE A 20 17.93 -13.03 10.84
N ILE A 21 18.56 -13.92 10.07
CA ILE A 21 18.31 -14.06 8.63
C ILE A 21 16.91 -14.65 8.37
N SER A 22 16.49 -15.65 9.15
CA SER A 22 15.16 -16.25 8.97
C SER A 22 14.03 -15.30 9.38
N GLY A 23 14.20 -14.51 10.45
CA GLY A 23 13.24 -13.49 10.86
C GLY A 23 13.07 -12.36 9.84
N THR A 24 14.16 -11.91 9.22
CA THR A 24 14.13 -10.82 8.23
C THR A 24 13.57 -11.25 6.87
N ALA A 25 13.88 -12.47 6.42
CA ALA A 25 13.34 -13.02 5.18
C ALA A 25 11.80 -13.20 5.23
N LEU A 26 11.26 -13.62 6.37
CA LEU A 26 9.82 -13.83 6.54
C LEU A 26 9.04 -12.49 6.56
N TRP A 27 9.63 -11.42 7.08
CA TRP A 27 9.01 -10.08 7.09
C TRP A 27 8.94 -9.46 5.70
N LEU A 28 9.94 -9.71 4.84
CA LEU A 28 9.96 -9.25 3.45
C LEU A 28 8.91 -9.95 2.57
N ALA A 29 8.69 -11.25 2.77
CA ALA A 29 7.70 -12.01 2.00
C ALA A 29 6.25 -11.56 2.26
N ALA A 30 5.95 -11.04 3.45
CA ALA A 30 4.59 -10.61 3.82
C ALA A 30 4.10 -9.33 3.11
N LYS A 31 4.98 -8.57 2.45
CA LYS A 31 4.61 -7.31 1.79
C LYS A 31 3.92 -7.46 0.42
N ASN A 32 3.89 -8.65 -0.18
CA ASN A 32 3.33 -8.84 -1.51
C ASN A 32 1.90 -9.40 -1.49
N ARG A 33 1.01 -8.80 -0.69
CA ARG A 33 -0.43 -9.09 -0.79
C ARG A 33 -1.01 -8.34 -1.97
N ASN A 34 -1.27 -9.08 -3.05
CA ASN A 34 -2.02 -8.58 -4.20
C ASN A 34 -3.48 -8.35 -3.75
N SER A 35 -3.81 -7.13 -3.32
CA SER A 35 -5.12 -6.79 -2.72
C SER A 35 -6.27 -6.75 -3.74
N GLY A 36 -6.06 -7.22 -4.97
CA GLY A 36 -7.02 -7.09 -6.08
C GLY A 36 -7.26 -5.66 -6.55
N LYS A 37 -6.43 -4.71 -6.10
CA LYS A 37 -6.55 -3.29 -6.45
C LYS A 37 -5.95 -3.01 -7.83
N LEU A 38 -6.55 -2.08 -8.55
CA LEU A 38 -6.14 -1.66 -9.88
C LEU A 38 -4.78 -0.95 -9.81
N ARG A 39 -3.86 -1.42 -10.66
CA ARG A 39 -2.52 -0.87 -10.90
C ARG A 39 -2.43 -0.36 -12.33
N ILE A 40 -3.28 0.61 -12.64
CA ILE A 40 -3.37 1.26 -13.94
C ILE A 40 -3.32 2.76 -13.72
N CYS A 41 -2.72 3.50 -14.64
CA CYS A 41 -2.75 4.95 -14.57
C CYS A 41 -4.13 5.46 -14.95
N PRO A 42 -4.81 6.19 -14.04
CA PRO A 42 -6.05 6.88 -14.38
C PRO A 42 -5.75 8.06 -15.31
N ASP A 43 -6.78 8.51 -16.03
CA ASP A 43 -6.71 9.68 -16.91
C ASP A 43 -6.61 10.97 -16.09
N SER A 44 -7.35 11.04 -14.98
CA SER A 44 -7.29 12.17 -14.05
C SER A 44 -7.66 11.77 -12.62
N TRP A 45 -7.23 12.58 -11.67
CA TRP A 45 -7.62 12.52 -10.26
C TRP A 45 -8.41 13.77 -9.94
N ILE A 46 -9.64 13.64 -9.49
CA ILE A 46 -10.50 14.75 -9.08
C ILE A 46 -10.61 14.80 -7.56
N ASP A 47 -10.46 16.00 -6.99
CA ASP A 47 -10.82 16.34 -5.62
C ASP A 47 -11.99 17.33 -5.64
N ASN A 48 -13.20 16.82 -5.47
CA ASN A 48 -14.44 17.58 -5.53
C ASN A 48 -14.72 18.24 -4.17
N GLN A 49 -14.49 19.54 -4.07
CA GLN A 49 -14.74 20.34 -2.87
C GLN A 49 -16.05 21.12 -2.94
N MET A 50 -16.86 20.91 -4.00
CA MET A 50 -18.19 21.49 -4.11
C MET A 50 -19.03 21.21 -2.86
N PRO A 51 -19.71 22.24 -2.29
CA PRO A 51 -20.55 22.07 -1.13
C PRO A 51 -21.72 21.14 -1.46
N THR A 52 -21.68 19.94 -0.88
CA THR A 52 -22.79 18.99 -1.02
C THR A 52 -23.90 19.41 -0.08
N ILE A 53 -25.10 19.66 -0.63
CA ILE A 53 -26.30 19.88 0.19
C ILE A 53 -26.57 18.59 0.95
N LYS A 54 -26.24 18.58 2.25
CA LYS A 54 -26.54 17.45 3.14
C LYS A 54 -28.05 17.36 3.32
N ASN A 55 -28.73 16.60 2.45
CA ASN A 55 -30.06 16.12 2.76
C ASN A 55 -29.95 15.21 3.98
N LEU A 56 -30.61 15.60 5.08
CA LEU A 56 -30.53 14.95 6.40
C LEU A 56 -30.97 13.47 6.40
N ASP A 57 -31.59 12.99 5.32
CA ASP A 57 -32.16 11.64 5.23
C ASP A 57 -31.34 10.63 4.42
N TYR A 58 -30.24 11.01 3.77
CA TYR A 58 -29.45 10.07 2.95
C TYR A 58 -27.97 10.06 3.31
N LYS A 59 -27.58 9.08 4.13
CA LYS A 59 -26.19 8.82 4.54
C LYS A 59 -25.41 8.14 3.42
N GLN A 60 -25.32 8.77 2.25
CA GLN A 60 -24.41 8.32 1.20
C GLN A 60 -23.12 9.11 1.32
N THR A 61 -22.11 8.49 1.93
CA THR A 61 -20.75 9.02 2.01
C THR A 61 -20.12 8.94 0.62
N ILE A 62 -20.49 9.86 -0.27
CA ILE A 62 -19.82 10.00 -1.56
C ILE A 62 -18.41 10.49 -1.25
N SER A 63 -17.39 9.73 -1.68
CA SER A 63 -16.02 10.19 -1.58
C SER A 63 -15.87 11.45 -2.43
N ASN A 64 -15.34 12.52 -1.83
CA ASN A 64 -15.02 13.76 -2.52
C ASN A 64 -13.91 13.54 -3.55
N GLN A 65 -13.09 12.49 -3.37
CA GLN A 65 -12.01 12.17 -4.28
C GLN A 65 -12.36 10.93 -5.10
N TYR A 66 -12.09 11.00 -6.40
CA TYR A 66 -12.25 9.88 -7.33
C TYR A 66 -11.26 10.00 -8.50
N PHE A 67 -11.04 8.87 -9.20
CA PHE A 67 -10.27 8.86 -10.44
C PHE A 67 -11.21 8.80 -11.65
N ILE A 68 -10.80 9.36 -12.77
CA ILE A 68 -11.37 9.09 -14.08
C ILE A 68 -10.49 8.07 -14.78
N LEU A 69 -11.09 6.98 -15.26
CA LEU A 69 -10.41 5.95 -16.04
C LEU A 69 -11.31 5.55 -17.22
N ASN A 70 -10.82 5.75 -18.44
CA ASN A 70 -11.55 5.59 -19.69
C ASN A 70 -12.88 6.37 -19.66
N GLU A 71 -12.80 7.67 -19.34
CA GLU A 71 -13.96 8.59 -19.26
C GLU A 71 -15.01 8.23 -18.19
N LYS A 72 -14.72 7.25 -17.32
CA LYS A 72 -15.63 6.80 -16.27
C LYS A 72 -15.07 7.12 -14.89
N ARG A 73 -15.94 7.62 -14.00
CA ARG A 73 -15.63 7.77 -12.57
C ARG A 73 -15.39 6.40 -11.92
N ARG A 74 -14.32 6.32 -11.15
CA ARG A 74 -13.92 5.15 -10.35
C ARG A 74 -13.56 5.60 -8.94
N GLU A 75 -13.95 4.80 -7.96
CA GLU A 75 -13.68 5.13 -6.55
C GLU A 75 -12.17 4.95 -6.25
N LEU A 76 -11.60 5.84 -5.42
CA LEU A 76 -10.17 5.78 -5.06
C LEU A 76 -9.79 4.43 -4.42
N SER A 77 -10.73 3.78 -3.74
CA SER A 77 -10.55 2.49 -3.07
C SER A 77 -10.31 1.32 -4.04
N GLU A 78 -10.71 1.47 -5.30
CA GLU A 78 -10.47 0.47 -6.35
C GLU A 78 -8.99 0.41 -6.77
N PHE A 79 -8.19 1.43 -6.44
CA PHE A 79 -6.80 1.57 -6.90
C PHE A 79 -5.77 1.35 -5.79
N ASP A 80 -4.60 0.86 -6.20
CA ASP A 80 -3.41 0.83 -5.38
C ASP A 80 -2.77 2.23 -5.41
N LEU A 81 -3.16 3.09 -4.46
CA LEU A 81 -2.76 4.50 -4.43
C LEU A 81 -1.23 4.68 -4.37
N ASP A 82 -0.52 3.82 -3.66
CA ASP A 82 0.93 3.89 -3.56
C ASP A 82 1.57 3.55 -4.92
N TRP A 83 1.01 2.56 -5.62
CA TRP A 83 1.45 2.24 -6.97
C TRP A 83 1.14 3.39 -7.95
N VAL A 84 -0.06 3.97 -7.92
CA VAL A 84 -0.44 5.09 -8.79
C VAL A 84 0.49 6.29 -8.56
N LYS A 85 0.70 6.71 -7.32
CA LYS A 85 1.60 7.82 -6.98
C LYS A 85 3.05 7.61 -7.41
N LYS A 86 3.51 6.35 -7.43
CA LYS A 86 4.88 6.01 -7.79
C LYS A 86 5.09 5.86 -9.30
N ASN A 87 4.07 5.40 -10.03
CA ASN A 87 4.22 4.99 -11.43
C ASN A 87 3.48 5.91 -12.41
N CYS A 88 2.57 6.75 -11.92
CA CYS A 88 1.76 7.64 -12.75
C CYS A 88 2.01 9.09 -12.35
N ASN A 89 2.11 9.96 -13.35
CA ASN A 89 2.23 11.40 -13.15
C ASN A 89 0.84 12.06 -13.11
N VAL A 90 0.06 11.71 -12.07
CA VAL A 90 -1.31 12.23 -11.88
C VAL A 90 -1.40 12.95 -10.55
N GLU A 91 -1.86 14.20 -10.59
CA GLU A 91 -2.07 15.05 -9.41
C GLU A 91 -3.57 15.35 -9.26
N PRO A 92 -4.06 15.53 -8.02
CA PRO A 92 -5.45 15.86 -7.77
C PRO A 92 -5.79 17.23 -8.37
N GLN A 93 -6.77 17.25 -9.25
CA GLN A 93 -7.40 18.45 -9.78
C GLN A 93 -8.53 18.84 -8.85
N ILE A 94 -8.37 20.01 -8.23
CA ILE A 94 -9.37 20.56 -7.32
C ILE A 94 -10.51 21.14 -8.16
N VAL A 95 -11.73 20.71 -7.84
CA VAL A 95 -12.98 21.19 -8.45
C VAL A 95 -13.83 21.78 -7.33
N ASP A 96 -13.97 23.10 -7.35
CA ASP A 96 -14.68 23.91 -6.34
C ASP A 96 -16.02 24.43 -6.86
#